data_AF-A0AAE0TD15-F1
#
_entry.id   AF-A0AAE0TD15-F1
#
_cell.length_a   1.000
_cell.length_b   1.000
_cell.length_c   1.000
_cell.angle_alpha   90.00
_cell.angle_beta   90.00
_cell.angle_gamma   90.00
#
_symmetry.space_group_name_H-M   'P 1'
#
loop_
_entity.id
_entity.type
_entity.pdbx_description
1 polymer ?
#
loop_
_entity_poly.entity_id
_entity_poly.type
_entity_poly.pdbx_seq_one_letter_code
_entity_poly.pdbx_strand_id
1 'polypeptide(L)' 'MGNALARRVKCTILYATETGKSEGFARTLCQIFKHAFNAKVLPMDEYDYVDIEHESLLLIVTSTFGNGDPPENGQVSIEA' A
#
# COMPACT_ATOMS: atom_id res chain seq x y z
N MET A 1 8.82 7.46 -27.96
CA MET A 1 9.73 7.25 -26.80
C MET A 1 8.96 6.44 -25.77
N GLY A 2 9.37 5.20 -25.48
CA GLY A 2 8.66 4.34 -24.52
C GLY A 2 8.80 4.89 -23.10
N ASN A 3 7.70 4.94 -22.35
CA ASN A 3 7.67 5.46 -20.99
C ASN A 3 8.63 4.63 -20.12
N ALA A 4 9.74 5.24 -19.65
CA ALA A 4 10.76 4.55 -18.86
C ALA A 4 10.20 3.92 -17.57
N LEU A 5 9.11 4.47 -17.01
CA LEU A 5 8.39 3.88 -15.88
C LEU A 5 7.67 2.58 -16.26
N ALA A 6 7.18 2.45 -17.50
CA ALA A 6 6.45 1.26 -17.94
C ALA A 6 7.34 0.00 -18.06
N ARG A 7 8.67 0.17 -18.02
CA ARG A 7 9.64 -0.94 -18.02
C ARG A 7 10.06 -1.37 -16.61
N ARG A 8 9.71 -0.60 -15.57
CA ARG A 8 10.05 -0.93 -14.18
C ARG A 8 9.01 -1.88 -13.60
N VAL A 9 9.45 -2.76 -12.72
CA VAL A 9 8.56 -3.64 -11.95
C VAL A 9 7.58 -2.78 -11.16
N LYS A 10 6.28 -3.13 -11.21
CA LYS A 10 5.23 -2.47 -10.43
C LYS A 10 5.43 -2.81 -8.94
N CYS A 11 5.28 -1.80 -8.08
CA CYS A 11 5.29 -1.99 -6.63
C CYS A 11 4.11 -1.24 -6.03
N THR A 12 3.24 -1.96 -5.34
CA THR A 12 2.11 -1.37 -4.63
C THR A 12 2.42 -1.39 -3.14
N ILE A 13 2.34 -0.23 -2.51
CA ILE A 13 2.54 -0.07 -1.08
C ILE A 13 1.18 0.26 -0.46
N LEU A 14 0.65 -0.64 0.34
CA LEU A 14 -0.59 -0.43 1.08
C LEU A 14 -0.28 0.02 2.49
N TYR A 15 -1.13 0.90 3.03
CA TYR A 15 -1.04 1.30 4.44
C TYR A 15 -2.39 1.30 5.14
N ALA A 16 -2.35 1.02 6.44
CA ALA A 16 -3.46 1.27 7.35
C ALA A 16 -2.93 1.97 8.62
N THR A 17 -3.66 2.97 9.09
CA THR A 17 -3.21 3.84 10.19
C THR A 17 -4.35 4.58 10.87
N GLU A 18 -4.22 4.78 12.18
CA GLU A 18 -5.14 5.60 12.99
C GLU A 18 -4.69 7.06 13.11
N THR A 19 -3.38 7.28 13.22
CA THR A 19 -2.80 8.61 13.53
C THR A 19 -1.80 9.09 12.48
N GLY A 20 -1.76 8.43 11.32
CA GLY A 20 -0.95 8.87 10.17
C GLY A 20 0.52 8.41 10.18
N LYS A 21 1.02 7.74 11.23
CA LYS A 21 2.43 7.32 11.27
C LYS A 21 2.77 6.29 10.18
N SER A 22 1.95 5.27 10.03
CA SER A 22 2.16 4.21 9.03
C SER A 22 2.03 4.76 7.60
N GLU A 23 1.11 5.71 7.38
CA GLU A 23 1.03 6.47 6.12
C GLU A 23 2.34 7.22 5.84
N GLY A 24 2.86 7.95 6.84
CA GLY A 24 4.13 8.66 6.71
C GLY A 24 5.27 7.73 6.31
N PHE A 25 5.39 6.57 6.95
CA PHE A 25 6.39 5.56 6.59
C PHE A 25 6.15 4.95 5.21
N ALA A 26 4.91 4.68 4.81
CA ALA A 26 4.58 4.20 3.47
C ALA A 26 4.99 5.21 2.37
N ARG A 27 4.76 6.50 2.63
CA ARG A 27 5.18 7.59 1.72
C ARG A 27 6.70 7.68 1.62
N THR A 28 7.43 7.58 2.73
CA THR A 28 8.90 7.52 2.72
C THR A 28 9.42 6.29 1.97
N LEU A 29 8.84 5.12 2.23
CA LEU A 29 9.17 3.88 1.54
C LEU A 29 8.95 4.01 0.03
N CYS A 30 7.86 4.65 -0.40
CA CYS A 30 7.60 4.92 -1.80
C CYS A 30 8.68 5.77 -2.45
N GLN A 31 9.16 6.82 -1.79
CA GLN A 31 10.25 7.65 -2.35
C GLN A 31 11.52 6.83 -2.56
N ILE A 32 11.85 5.93 -1.63
CA ILE A 32 12.99 5.01 -1.77
C ILE A 32 12.78 4.07 -2.97
N PHE A 33 11.59 3.49 -3.10
CA PHE A 33 11.29 2.51 -4.16
C PHE A 33 11.18 3.13 -5.55
N LYS A 34 10.76 4.40 -5.66
CA LYS A 34 10.69 5.13 -6.94
C LYS A 34 12.03 5.24 -7.66
N HIS A 35 13.17 4.98 -7.00
CA HIS A 35 14.46 4.92 -7.68
C HIS A 35 14.58 3.74 -8.65
N ALA A 36 13.98 2.58 -8.34
CA ALA A 36 14.12 1.35 -9.12
C ALA A 36 12.79 0.78 -9.64
N PHE A 37 11.67 1.07 -8.97
CA PHE A 37 10.35 0.52 -9.23
C PHE A 37 9.39 1.58 -9.78
N ASN A 38 8.29 1.12 -10.39
CA ASN A 38 7.10 1.94 -10.60
C ASN A 38 6.20 1.80 -9.36
N ALA A 39 6.54 2.57 -8.32
CA ALA A 39 5.92 2.44 -7.00
C ALA A 39 4.74 3.40 -6.79
N LYS A 40 3.63 2.89 -6.23
CA LYS A 40 2.46 3.66 -5.78
C LYS A 40 2.15 3.40 -4.31
N VAL A 41 1.48 4.34 -3.65
CA VAL A 41 0.98 4.21 -2.27
C VAL A 41 -0.53 4.39 -2.28
N LEU A 42 -1.25 3.50 -1.60
CA LEU A 42 -2.70 3.55 -1.44
C LEU A 42 -3.05 3.20 0.01
N PRO A 43 -4.07 3.84 0.61
CA PRO A 43 -4.66 3.29 1.83
C PRO A 43 -5.37 1.96 1.50
N MET A 44 -5.48 1.07 2.49
CA MET A 44 -6.02 -0.28 2.28
C MET A 44 -7.50 -0.30 1.88
N ASP A 45 -8.29 0.65 2.36
CA ASP A 45 -9.72 0.82 2.06
C ASP A 45 -10.01 1.36 0.65
N GLU A 46 -9.01 1.92 -0.03
CA GLU A 46 -9.09 2.31 -1.45
C GLU A 46 -8.52 1.25 -2.40
N TYR A 47 -8.05 0.10 -1.89
CA TYR A 47 -7.45 -0.96 -2.69
C TYR A 47 -8.46 -2.07 -3.02
N ASP A 48 -8.63 -2.37 -4.31
CA ASP A 48 -9.41 -3.52 -4.75
C ASP A 48 -8.61 -4.82 -4.53
N TYR A 49 -9.08 -5.66 -3.61
CA TYR A 49 -8.44 -6.92 -3.28
C TYR A 49 -8.39 -7.91 -4.45
N VAL A 50 -9.25 -7.75 -5.47
CA VAL A 50 -9.19 -8.54 -6.71
C VAL A 50 -7.89 -8.28 -7.48
N ASP A 51 -7.29 -7.09 -7.35
CA ASP A 51 -6.04 -6.76 -8.04
C ASP A 51 -4.82 -7.50 -7.48
N ILE A 52 -4.93 -8.14 -6.30
CA ILE A 52 -3.77 -8.76 -5.62
C ILE A 52 -3.11 -9.86 -6.45
N GLU A 53 -3.88 -10.60 -7.25
CA GLU A 53 -3.36 -11.65 -8.13
C GLU A 53 -2.52 -11.09 -9.30
N HIS A 54 -2.69 -9.80 -9.59
CA HIS A 54 -2.00 -9.09 -10.66
C HIS A 54 -0.78 -8.29 -10.15
N GLU A 55 -0.55 -8.25 -8.84
CA GLU A 55 0.56 -7.51 -8.25
C GLU A 55 1.90 -8.24 -8.40
N SER A 56 2.93 -7.51 -8.84
CA SER A 56 4.30 -8.06 -8.95
C SER A 56 5.07 -7.99 -7.63
N LEU A 57 4.79 -6.96 -6.83
CA LEU A 57 5.36 -6.74 -5.51
C LEU A 57 4.37 -5.92 -4.68
N LEU A 58 3.94 -6.49 -3.56
CA LEU A 58 3.08 -5.84 -2.58
C LEU A 58 3.86 -5.63 -1.29
N LEU A 59 3.88 -4.39 -0.79
CA LEU A 59 4.45 -4.04 0.51
C LEU A 59 3.34 -3.48 1.39
N ILE A 60 3.32 -3.89 2.65
CA ILE A 60 2.29 -3.47 3.61
C ILE A 60 2.96 -2.74 4.77
N VAL A 61 2.48 -1.53 5.07
CA VAL A 61 2.90 -0.72 6.22
C VAL A 61 1.68 -0.41 7.08
N THR A 62 1.47 -1.19 8.14
CA THR A 62 0.28 -1.05 8.99
C THR A 62 0.66 -0.88 10.45
N SER A 63 -0.12 -0.08 11.17
CA SER A 63 -0.17 -0.14 12.64
C SER A 63 -1.20 -1.17 13.08
N THR A 64 -1.26 -1.43 14.38
CA THR A 64 -2.41 -2.05 15.04
C THR A 64 -3.06 -1.02 15.97
N PHE A 65 -4.30 -1.28 16.39
CA PHE A 65 -5.04 -0.47 17.33
C PHE A 65 -5.61 -1.32 18.46
N GLY A 66 -5.88 -0.70 19.63
CA GLY A 66 -6.47 -1.40 20.78
C GLY A 66 -5.72 -2.67 21.19
N ASN A 67 -6.41 -3.82 21.13
CA ASN A 67 -5.89 -5.13 21.54
C ASN A 67 -5.22 -5.92 20.39
N GLY A 68 -4.75 -5.23 19.36
CA GLY A 68 -4.20 -5.84 18.15
C GLY A 68 -5.17 -5.85 16.96
N ASP A 69 -6.26 -5.09 17.07
CA ASP A 69 -7.22 -4.89 15.99
C ASP A 69 -6.58 -4.10 14.84
N PRO A 70 -7.07 -4.28 13.60
CA PRO A 70 -6.65 -3.43 12.49
C PRO A 70 -7.12 -1.98 12.70
N PRO A 71 -6.36 -1.00 12.16
CA PRO A 71 -6.85 0.38 12.02
C PRO A 71 -8.15 0.44 11.22
N GLU A 72 -8.94 1.51 11.36
CA GLU A 72 -10.22 1.72 10.66
C GLU A 72 -10.09 1.48 9.15
N ASN A 73 -9.13 2.13 8.51
CA ASN A 73 -8.89 1.97 7.06
C ASN A 73 -8.22 0.65 6.65
N GLY A 74 -7.94 -0.24 7.61
CA GLY A 74 -7.47 -1.61 7.37
C GLY A 74 -8.51 -2.68 7.72
N GLN A 75 -9.72 -2.28 8.15
CA GLN A 75 -10.82 -3.20 8.41
C GLN A 75 -11.46 -3.65 7.10
N VAL A 76 -11.76 -4.94 7.02
CA VAL A 76 -12.51 -5.49 5.89
C VAL A 76 -13.99 -5.33 6.20
N SER A 77 -14.69 -4.48 5.45
CA SER A 77 -16.15 -4.52 5.38
C SER A 77 -16.54 -5.79 4.63
N ILE A 78 -16.58 -6.92 5.32
CA ILE A 78 -17.32 -8.09 4.83
C ILE A 78 -18.79 -7.73 5.00
N GLU A 79 -19.41 -7.17 3.96
CA GLU A 79 -20.87 -7.24 3.86
C GLU A 79 -21.23 -8.72 3.70
N ALA A 80 -21.75 -9.30 4.79
CA ALA A 80 -22.30 -10.65 4.83
C ALA A 80 -23.70 -10.70 4.22
#